data_AF-V4C8N6-F1
#
_entry.id   AF-V4C8N6-F1
#
_cell.length_a   1.000
_cell.length_b   1.000
_cell.length_c   1.000
_cell.angle_alpha   90.00
_cell.angle_beta   90.00
_cell.angle_gamma   90.00
#
_symmetry.space_group_name_H-M   'P 1'
#
loop_
_entity.id
_entity.type
_entity.pdbx_description
1 polymer ?
#
loop_
_entity_poly.entity_id
_entity_poly.type
_entity_poly.pdbx_seq_one_letter_code
_entity_poly.pdbx_strand_id
1 'polypeptide(L)'
;DVILWYVTIVCISLSMISLVLVIITYLVFSEIRTQPGINNLTLSCNLFLAQLVLMVGFDKTNQVTLCKVLGMTTHFLWLSMLFWMNICSYHML
;
A
#
# COMPACT_ATOMS: atom_id res chain seq x y z
N ASP A 1 22.61 -6.39 11.08
CA ASP A 1 22.15 -6.42 9.67
C ASP A 1 21.19 -7.56 9.34
N VAL A 2 21.50 -8.82 9.69
CA VAL A 2 20.60 -9.96 9.42
C VAL A 2 19.24 -9.87 10.13
N ILE A 3 19.20 -9.36 11.35
CA ILE A 3 17.96 -9.22 12.15
C ILE A 3 16.99 -8.25 11.46
N LEU A 4 17.49 -7.11 10.98
CA LEU A 4 16.67 -6.13 10.25
C LEU A 4 16.08 -6.77 9.00
N TRP A 5 16.87 -7.54 8.26
CA TRP A 5 16.40 -8.21 7.05
C TRP A 5 15.24 -9.19 7.33
N TYR A 6 15.40 -10.07 8.32
CA TYR A 6 14.34 -10.99 8.72
C TYR A 6 13.08 -10.27 9.17
N VAL A 7 13.22 -9.23 10.02
CA VAL A 7 12.08 -8.45 10.49
C VAL A 7 11.36 -7.76 9.33
N THR A 8 12.09 -7.15 8.39
CA THR A 8 11.50 -6.50 7.22
C THR A 8 10.72 -7.49 6.36
N ILE A 9 11.27 -8.67 6.05
CA ILE A 9 10.55 -9.68 5.26
C ILE A 9 9.27 -10.12 5.97
N VAL A 10 9.36 -10.46 7.26
CA VAL A 10 8.21 -10.97 8.02
C VAL A 10 7.12 -9.91 8.11
N CYS A 11 7.47 -8.67 8.45
CA CYS A 11 6.52 -7.57 8.54
C CYS A 11 5.88 -7.22 7.19
N ILE A 12 6.66 -7.16 6.10
CA ILE A 12 6.11 -6.88 4.76
C ILE A 12 5.17 -8.01 4.33
N SER A 13 5.55 -9.28 4.56
CA SER A 13 4.72 -10.43 4.20
C SER A 13 3.40 -10.43 4.98
N LEU A 14 3.46 -10.20 6.29
CA LEU A 14 2.26 -10.12 7.13
C LEU A 14 1.35 -8.96 6.69
N SER A 15 1.93 -7.81 6.38
CA SER A 15 1.18 -6.64 5.90
C SER A 15 0.56 -6.88 4.52
N MET A 16 1.24 -7.58 3.61
CA MET A 16 0.68 -7.96 2.31
C MET A 16 -0.54 -8.86 2.48
N ILE A 17 -0.45 -9.87 3.37
CA ILE A 17 -1.56 -10.79 3.63
C ILE A 17 -2.77 -10.04 4.19
N SER A 18 -2.57 -9.15 5.16
CA SER A 18 -3.67 -8.37 5.74
C SER A 18 -4.32 -7.43 4.71
N LEU A 19 -3.54 -6.76 3.87
CA LEU A 19 -4.05 -5.91 2.78
C LEU A 19 -4.88 -6.71 1.77
N VAL A 20 -4.42 -7.90 1.39
CA VAL A 20 -5.19 -8.79 0.50
C VAL A 20 -6.52 -9.19 1.13
N LEU A 21 -6.52 -9.54 2.42
CA LEU A 21 -7.76 -9.85 3.14
C LEU A 21 -8.73 -8.67 3.17
N VAL A 22 -8.23 -7.44 3.36
CA VAL A 22 -9.05 -6.22 3.32
C VAL A 22 -9.66 -6.02 1.93
N ILE A 23 -8.86 -6.15 0.86
CA ILE A 23 -9.35 -6.05 -0.52
C ILE A 23 -10.43 -7.12 -0.78
N ILE A 24 -10.18 -8.37 -0.40
CA ILE A 24 -11.15 -9.47 -0.56
C ILE A 24 -12.44 -9.16 0.22
N THR A 25 -12.34 -8.66 1.44
CA THR A 25 -13.50 -8.31 2.27
C THR A 25 -14.37 -7.25 1.58
N TYR A 26 -13.75 -6.19 1.04
CA TYR A 26 -14.48 -5.16 0.30
C TYR A 26 -15.05 -5.65 -1.04
N LEU A 27 -14.44 -6.67 -1.67
CA LEU A 27 -14.98 -7.28 -2.89
C LEU A 27 -16.18 -8.21 -2.61
N VAL A 28 -16.13 -8.97 -1.51
CA VAL A 28 -17.19 -9.91 -1.11
C VAL A 28 -18.39 -9.16 -0.52
N PHE A 29 -18.14 -8.16 0.32
CA PHE A 29 -19.19 -7.42 1.00
C PHE A 29 -19.42 -6.06 0.34
N SER A 30 -20.24 -6.05 -0.72
CA SER A 30 -20.63 -4.82 -1.42
C SER A 30 -21.41 -3.82 -0.53
N GLU A 31 -21.99 -4.29 0.58
CA GLU A 31 -22.67 -3.46 1.59
C GLU A 31 -21.72 -2.48 2.30
N ILE A 32 -20.43 -2.83 2.42
CA ILE A 32 -19.42 -2.02 3.12
C ILE A 32 -18.77 -1.01 2.15
N ARG A 33 -19.20 -1.01 0.87
CA ARG A 33 -18.70 -0.13 -0.20
C ARG A 33 -19.30 1.27 -0.12
N THR A 34 -19.34 1.82 1.09
CA THR A 34 -19.69 3.21 1.35
C THR A 34 -18.57 4.15 0.88
N GLN A 35 -18.83 5.46 0.83
CA GLN A 35 -17.83 6.46 0.45
C GLN A 35 -16.48 6.31 1.20
N PRO A 36 -16.46 6.15 2.55
CA PRO A 36 -15.23 5.86 3.28
C PRO A 36 -14.67 4.45 3.02
N GLY A 37 -15.52 3.46 2.72
CA GLY A 37 -15.08 2.10 2.35
C GLY A 37 -14.28 2.06 1.04
N ILE A 38 -14.74 2.77 0.01
CA ILE A 38 -14.03 2.88 -1.29
C ILE A 38 -12.70 3.60 -1.13
N ASN A 39 -12.66 4.65 -0.31
CA ASN A 39 -11.43 5.34 0.05
C ASN A 39 -10.41 4.38 0.68
N ASN A 40 -10.87 3.59 1.66
CA ASN A 40 -10.01 2.64 2.38
C ASN A 40 -9.53 1.50 1.47
N LEU A 41 -10.35 1.07 0.51
CA LEU A 41 -9.96 0.12 -0.53
C LEU A 41 -8.86 0.70 -1.43
N THR A 42 -9.01 1.94 -1.88
CA THR A 42 -8.02 2.63 -2.75
C THR A 42 -6.69 2.80 -2.02
N LEU A 43 -6.74 3.19 -0.75
CA LEU A 43 -5.58 3.30 0.13
C LEU A 43 -4.89 1.94 0.35
N SER A 44 -5.66 0.88 0.57
CA SER A 44 -5.14 -0.49 0.71
C SER A 44 -4.47 -0.96 -0.57
N CYS A 45 -5.06 -0.70 -1.75
CA CYS A 45 -4.44 -0.99 -3.03
C CYS A 45 -3.13 -0.22 -3.24
N ASN A 46 -3.10 1.08 -2.88
CA ASN A 46 -1.88 1.88 -2.98
C ASN A 46 -0.76 1.35 -2.08
N LEU A 47 -1.08 0.96 -0.84
CA LEU A 47 -0.11 0.37 0.10
C LEU A 47 0.39 -1.00 -0.39
N PHE A 48 -0.48 -1.82 -0.95
CA PHE A 48 -0.12 -3.10 -1.54
C PHE A 48 0.85 -2.91 -2.71
N LEU A 49 0.56 -1.94 -3.60
CA LEU A 49 1.45 -1.60 -4.70
C LEU A 49 2.80 -1.09 -4.20
N ALA A 50 2.81 -0.24 -3.16
CA ALA A 50 4.05 0.26 -2.57
C ALA A 50 4.90 -0.87 -1.97
N GLN A 51 4.29 -1.84 -1.28
CA GLN A 51 4.99 -3.01 -0.73
C GLN A 51 5.52 -3.94 -1.81
N LEU A 52 4.77 -4.15 -2.90
CA LEU A 52 5.25 -4.85 -4.08
C LEU A 52 6.46 -4.15 -4.71
N VAL A 53 6.38 -2.83 -4.86
CA VAL A 53 7.44 -1.98 -5.39
C VAL A 53 8.71 -2.08 -4.53
N LEU A 54 8.56 -2.05 -3.20
CA LEU A 54 9.66 -2.27 -2.26
C LEU A 54 10.29 -3.65 -2.43
N MET A 55 9.47 -4.70 -2.52
CA MET A 55 9.93 -6.08 -2.66
C MET A 55 10.69 -6.29 -3.98
N VAL A 56 10.21 -5.71 -5.09
CA VAL A 56 10.91 -5.72 -6.39
C VAL A 56 12.19 -4.87 -6.34
N GLY A 57 12.17 -3.74 -5.62
CA GLY A 57 13.32 -2.86 -5.45
C GLY A 57 14.51 -3.51 -4.73
N PHE A 58 14.24 -4.40 -3.76
CA PHE A 58 15.28 -5.20 -3.12
C PHE A 58 16.06 -6.08 -4.10
N ASP A 59 15.38 -6.69 -5.08
CA ASP A 59 16.00 -7.59 -6.06
C ASP A 59 16.64 -6.82 -7.24
N LYS A 60 16.08 -5.64 -7.60
CA LYS A 60 16.46 -4.89 -8.81
C LYS A 60 17.24 -3.60 -8.55
N THR A 61 17.99 -3.53 -7.46
CA THR A 61 18.83 -2.37 -7.09
C THR A 61 19.88 -2.00 -8.16
N ASN A 62 20.26 -2.93 -9.03
CA ASN A 62 21.30 -2.68 -10.05
C ASN A 62 20.80 -1.83 -11.24
N GLN A 63 19.49 -1.66 -11.43
CA GLN A 63 18.92 -0.86 -12.53
C GLN A 63 18.44 0.50 -12.03
N VAL A 64 19.27 1.53 -12.24
CA VAL A 64 19.03 2.92 -11.79
C VAL A 64 17.68 3.48 -12.29
N THR A 65 17.27 3.13 -13.51
CA THR A 65 15.98 3.55 -14.09
C THR A 65 14.80 2.98 -13.31
N LEU A 66 14.85 1.69 -12.95
CA LEU A 66 13.80 1.07 -12.15
C LEU A 66 13.75 1.68 -10.75
N CYS A 67 14.90 1.84 -10.10
CA CYS A 67 14.96 2.49 -8.78
C CYS A 67 14.32 3.89 -8.77
N LYS A 68 14.60 4.71 -9.79
CA LYS A 68 13.96 6.03 -9.94
C LYS A 68 12.43 5.95 -10.12
N VAL A 69 11.96 5.05 -10.99
CA VAL A 69 10.52 4.88 -11.24
C VAL A 69 9.81 4.42 -9.98
N LEU A 70 10.35 3.39 -9.31
CA LEU A 70 9.83 2.87 -8.04
C LEU A 70 9.77 3.95 -6.95
N GLY A 71 10.79 4.78 -6.84
CA GLY A 71 10.81 5.93 -5.92
C GLY A 71 9.72 6.95 -6.23
N MET A 72 9.57 7.35 -7.50
CA MET A 72 8.49 8.27 -7.92
C MET A 72 7.10 7.70 -7.67
N THR A 73 6.88 6.43 -8.02
CA THR A 73 5.61 5.74 -7.78
C THR A 73 5.29 5.70 -6.28
N THR A 74 6.25 5.35 -5.44
CA THR A 74 6.06 5.31 -3.98
C THR A 74 5.67 6.68 -3.43
N HIS A 75 6.33 7.73 -3.90
CA HIS A 75 6.05 9.09 -3.45
C HIS A 75 4.64 9.55 -3.86
N PHE A 76 4.20 9.20 -5.07
CA PHE A 76 2.86 9.49 -5.56
C PHE A 76 1.78 8.74 -4.75
N LEU A 77 2.02 7.46 -4.46
CA LEU A 77 1.11 6.62 -3.65
C LEU A 77 0.91 7.23 -2.25
N TRP A 78 1.96 7.81 -1.67
CA TRP A 78 1.89 8.45 -0.35
C TRP A 78 1.11 9.77 -0.36
N LEU A 79 1.29 10.59 -1.39
CA LEU A 79 0.48 11.80 -1.58
C LEU A 79 -1.01 11.45 -1.77
N SER A 80 -1.30 10.41 -2.54
CA SER A 80 -2.66 9.90 -2.71
C SER A 80 -3.26 9.43 -1.38
N MET A 81 -2.48 8.74 -0.55
CA MET A 81 -2.90 8.32 0.79
C MET A 81 -3.29 9.52 1.67
N LEU A 82 -2.45 10.56 1.71
CA LEU A 82 -2.73 11.78 2.47
C LEU A 82 -4.00 12.48 1.97
N PHE A 83 -4.15 12.61 0.66
CA PHE A 83 -5.34 13.23 0.06
C PHE A 83 -6.64 12.50 0.47
N TRP A 84 -6.64 11.18 0.36
CA TRP A 84 -7.77 10.33 0.74
C TRP A 84 -8.04 10.35 2.26
N MET A 85 -7.01 10.37 3.11
CA MET A 85 -7.19 10.57 4.56
C MET A 85 -7.84 11.92 4.88
N ASN A 86 -7.45 13.00 4.20
CA ASN A 86 -8.07 14.31 4.38
C ASN A 86 -9.56 14.27 4.02
N ILE A 87 -9.92 13.65 2.89
CA ILE A 87 -11.32 13.50 2.47
C ILE A 87 -12.15 12.74 3.51
N CYS A 88 -11.62 11.65 4.07
CA CYS A 88 -12.30 10.94 5.14
C CYS A 88 -12.52 11.83 6.37
N SER A 89 -11.52 12.61 6.78
CA SER A 89 -11.65 13.55 7.91
C SER A 89 -12.73 14.61 7.68
N TYR A 90 -12.85 15.15 6.47
CA TYR A 90 -13.92 16.08 6.13
C TYR A 90 -15.30 15.43 6.11
N HIS A 91 -15.41 14.15 5.73
CA HIS A 91 -16.68 13.42 5.74
C HIS A 91 -17.17 13.12 7.17
N MET A 92 -16.25 12.97 8.12
CA MET A 92 -16.57 12.69 9.53
C MET A 92 -16.93 13.94 10.34
N LEU A 93 -16.74 15.14 9.79
CA LEU A 93 -16.95 16.43 10.45
C LEU A 93 -18.29 17.04 10.05
#